data_AF-A0A0C9YZT5-F1
#
_entry.id   AF-A0A0C9YZT5-F1
#
_cell.length_a   1.000
_cell.length_b   1.000
_cell.length_c   1.000
_cell.angle_alpha   90.00
_cell.angle_beta   90.00
_cell.angle_gamma   90.00
#
_symmetry.space_group_name_H-M   'P 1'
#
loop_
_entity.id
_entity.type
_entity.pdbx_description
1 polymer ?
#
loop_
_entity_poly.entity_id
_entity_poly.type
_entity_poly.pdbx_seq_one_letter_code
_entity_poly.pdbx_strand_id
1 'polypeptide(L)'
;MAAGEDEIDYHFSLIQMPVSYRSFTDGVSKLKQITGHDHHSIQWYVLSIVAGAVPVTFLAAIHGLLDFHYHAQMPAFNEHALAKLNTALDAFHTHKHAVLATGGRSEHFHIPKLELMQHIVASIRTLGAPMQWSADVTEHAHVTEIKNPACAGNNQNYYAQVAHHLDCSERCFNFDLATQISHANDSDSDDNDDQDHELDEEGSHSLLSYSPTHKVIDEVTHTIAHSPLPDPPKLLCTFASGTTAVHLATKPALWMMINEGVMLYKLPDLHPAILITSIIVQGE
;
A
#
# COMPACT_ATOMS: atom_id res chain seq x y z
N MET A 1 -23.90 24.90 -0.37
CA MET A 1 -23.32 24.10 0.73
C MET A 1 -23.53 24.89 2.02
N ALA A 2 -23.54 24.25 3.20
CA ALA A 2 -23.90 24.91 4.47
C ALA A 2 -22.94 26.05 4.86
N ALA A 3 -21.68 25.96 4.44
CA ALA A 3 -20.72 27.05 4.36
C ALA A 3 -20.51 27.41 2.87
N GLY A 4 -20.14 28.65 2.57
CA GLY A 4 -19.94 29.11 1.19
C GLY A 4 -18.83 28.33 0.48
N GLU A 5 -18.93 28.16 -0.85
CA GLU A 5 -17.89 27.45 -1.62
C GLU A 5 -16.51 28.09 -1.44
N ASP A 6 -16.45 29.43 -1.49
CA ASP A 6 -15.22 30.20 -1.27
C ASP A 6 -14.64 30.02 0.15
N GLU A 7 -15.51 29.91 1.16
CA GLU A 7 -15.10 29.72 2.56
C GLU A 7 -14.50 28.33 2.78
N ILE A 8 -15.13 27.31 2.19
CA ILE A 8 -14.64 25.92 2.26
C ILE A 8 -13.32 25.78 1.53
N ASP A 9 -13.20 26.33 0.32
CA ASP A 9 -11.96 26.32 -0.45
C ASP A 9 -10.83 27.07 0.27
N TYR A 10 -11.15 28.20 0.91
CA TYR A 10 -10.21 28.94 1.73
C TYR A 10 -9.70 28.08 2.90
N HIS A 11 -10.57 27.42 3.64
CA HIS A 11 -10.18 26.53 4.74
C HIS A 11 -9.34 25.34 4.25
N PHE A 12 -9.70 24.73 3.11
CA PHE A 12 -8.86 23.69 2.48
C PHE A 12 -7.47 24.21 2.09
N SER A 13 -7.36 25.45 1.63
CA SER A 13 -6.08 26.07 1.26
C SER A 13 -5.16 26.34 2.47
N LEU A 14 -5.73 26.54 3.66
CA LEU A 14 -5.00 26.84 4.90
C LEU A 14 -4.46 25.60 5.63
N ILE A 15 -5.01 24.42 5.36
CA ILE A 15 -4.63 23.20 6.08
C ILE A 15 -3.23 22.75 5.63
N GLN A 16 -2.31 22.71 6.59
CA GLN A 16 -1.00 22.08 6.40
C GLN A 16 -1.18 20.56 6.41
N MET A 17 -0.90 19.94 5.27
CA MET A 17 -1.13 18.51 5.09
C MET A 17 0.14 17.69 5.34
N PRO A 18 0.05 16.56 6.08
CA PRO A 18 1.18 15.67 6.29
C PRO A 18 1.67 15.09 4.96
N VAL A 19 2.95 14.75 4.90
CA VAL A 19 3.56 14.02 3.78
C VAL A 19 2.83 12.67 3.63
N SER A 20 2.06 12.51 2.56
CA SER A 20 1.28 11.33 2.11
C SER A 20 -0.18 11.65 1.77
N TYR A 21 -0.70 12.81 2.17
CA TYR A 21 -2.06 13.24 1.82
C TYR A 21 -2.06 14.35 0.77
N ARG A 22 -3.11 14.37 -0.06
CA ARG A 22 -3.21 15.34 -1.16
C ARG A 22 -3.63 16.72 -0.65
N SER A 23 -2.79 17.73 -0.86
CA SER A 23 -3.16 19.13 -0.60
C SER A 23 -4.12 19.68 -1.66
N PHE A 24 -5.05 20.52 -1.21
CA PHE A 24 -6.05 21.19 -2.06
C PHE A 24 -5.78 22.70 -2.07
N THR A 25 -4.62 23.11 -2.61
CA THR A 25 -4.19 24.52 -2.63
C THR A 25 -5.15 25.43 -3.40
N ASP A 26 -5.81 24.90 -4.43
CA ASP A 26 -6.79 25.62 -5.25
C ASP A 26 -8.25 25.42 -4.79
N GLY A 27 -8.45 24.77 -3.64
CA GLY A 27 -9.74 24.33 -3.14
C GLY A 27 -10.20 22.97 -3.68
N VAL A 28 -11.39 22.54 -3.26
CA VAL A 28 -12.04 21.28 -3.68
C VAL A 28 -13.14 21.50 -4.71
N SER A 29 -13.68 22.72 -4.84
CA SER A 29 -14.77 23.05 -5.77
C SER A 29 -14.43 22.80 -7.25
N LYS A 30 -13.15 22.93 -7.62
CA LYS A 30 -12.66 22.80 -9.00
C LYS A 30 -12.39 21.35 -9.44
N LEU A 31 -12.55 20.38 -8.54
CA LEU A 31 -12.27 18.97 -8.83
C LEU A 31 -13.34 18.39 -9.76
N LYS A 32 -12.97 18.15 -11.02
CA LYS A 32 -13.87 17.54 -12.02
C LYS A 32 -14.05 16.03 -11.81
N GLN A 33 -13.05 15.36 -11.24
CA GLN A 33 -13.06 13.94 -10.92
C GLN A 33 -12.34 13.76 -9.58
N ILE A 34 -12.99 13.05 -8.66
CA ILE A 34 -12.49 12.80 -7.31
C ILE A 34 -12.13 11.30 -7.25
N THR A 35 -10.87 11.01 -6.93
CA THR A 35 -10.38 9.64 -6.74
C THR A 35 -10.73 9.12 -5.34
N GLY A 36 -10.57 7.81 -5.10
CA GLY A 36 -10.75 7.25 -3.75
C GLY A 36 -9.81 7.88 -2.71
N HIS A 37 -8.57 8.18 -3.11
CA HIS A 37 -7.60 8.87 -2.26
C HIS A 37 -8.02 10.31 -1.93
N ASP A 38 -8.62 11.01 -2.89
CA ASP A 38 -9.17 12.36 -2.67
C ASP A 38 -10.35 12.31 -1.70
N HIS A 39 -11.26 11.35 -1.87
CA HIS A 39 -12.38 11.14 -0.96
C HIS A 39 -11.91 10.88 0.47
N HIS A 40 -10.90 10.03 0.64
CA HIS A 40 -10.32 9.74 1.95
C HIS A 40 -9.72 11.02 2.55
N SER A 41 -8.88 11.75 1.81
CA SER A 41 -8.29 13.01 2.29
C SER A 41 -9.38 14.01 2.72
N ILE A 42 -10.42 14.21 1.90
CA ILE A 42 -11.55 15.08 2.24
C ILE A 42 -12.26 14.60 3.52
N GLN A 43 -12.47 13.30 3.68
CA GLN A 43 -13.13 12.71 4.84
C GLN A 43 -12.43 13.05 6.17
N TRP A 44 -11.10 13.08 6.19
CA TRP A 44 -10.33 13.42 7.39
C TRP A 44 -10.47 14.89 7.81
N TYR A 45 -10.52 15.81 6.85
CA TYR A 45 -10.51 17.25 7.14
C TYR A 45 -11.89 17.89 7.18
N VAL A 46 -12.91 17.24 6.62
CA VAL A 46 -14.24 17.85 6.45
C VAL A 46 -14.78 18.41 7.76
N LEU A 47 -14.58 17.72 8.88
CA LEU A 47 -15.08 18.15 10.18
C LEU A 47 -14.37 19.42 10.68
N SER A 48 -13.04 19.47 10.55
CA SER A 48 -12.24 20.64 10.92
C SER A 48 -12.54 21.85 10.05
N ILE A 49 -12.82 21.61 8.77
CA ILE A 49 -13.09 22.66 7.77
C ILE A 49 -14.44 23.33 8.02
N VAL A 50 -15.46 22.54 8.35
CA VAL A 50 -16.80 23.08 8.60
C VAL A 50 -16.99 23.53 10.05
N ALA A 51 -16.05 23.22 10.94
CA ALA A 51 -16.10 23.64 12.34
C ALA A 51 -16.14 25.17 12.44
N GLY A 52 -17.11 25.70 13.20
CA GLY A 52 -17.33 27.14 13.35
C GLY A 52 -18.16 27.79 12.24
N ALA A 53 -18.25 27.20 11.06
CA ALA A 53 -19.09 27.68 9.95
C ALA A 53 -20.51 27.10 9.97
N VAL A 54 -20.72 25.96 10.65
CA VAL A 54 -22.01 25.25 10.69
C VAL A 54 -22.50 24.98 12.12
N PRO A 55 -23.81 24.77 12.34
CA PRO A 55 -24.36 24.43 13.65
C PRO A 55 -23.76 23.14 14.23
N VAL A 56 -23.68 23.04 15.56
CA VAL A 56 -23.16 21.86 16.26
C VAL A 56 -23.94 20.58 15.90
N THR A 57 -25.24 20.69 15.65
CA THR A 57 -26.07 19.55 15.21
C THR A 57 -25.71 19.06 13.81
N PHE A 58 -25.28 19.96 12.91
CA PHE A 58 -24.75 19.56 11.61
C PHE A 58 -23.44 18.78 11.78
N LEU A 59 -22.52 19.30 12.62
CA LEU A 59 -21.27 18.60 12.92
C LEU A 59 -21.52 17.22 13.51
N ALA A 60 -22.46 17.08 14.44
CA ALA A 60 -22.83 15.80 15.04
C ALA A 60 -23.35 14.78 14.00
N ALA A 61 -24.13 15.24 13.00
CA ALA A 61 -24.59 14.38 11.92
C ALA A 61 -23.42 13.87 11.07
N ILE A 62 -22.53 14.77 10.63
CA ILE A 62 -21.36 14.40 9.83
C ILE A 62 -20.44 13.49 10.63
N HIS A 63 -20.18 13.80 11.90
CA HIS A 63 -19.38 12.97 12.80
C HIS A 63 -19.94 11.56 12.92
N GLY A 64 -21.24 11.40 13.16
CA GLY A 64 -21.87 10.07 13.24
C GLY A 64 -21.72 9.26 11.95
N LEU A 65 -21.76 9.92 10.78
CA LEU A 65 -21.53 9.26 9.49
C LEU A 65 -20.06 8.83 9.33
N LEU A 66 -19.12 9.66 9.76
CA LEU A 66 -17.68 9.37 9.73
C LEU A 66 -17.32 8.22 10.69
N ASP A 67 -17.83 8.27 11.92
CA ASP A 67 -17.66 7.23 12.93
C ASP A 67 -18.18 5.88 12.43
N PHE A 68 -19.36 5.89 11.79
CA PHE A 68 -19.92 4.68 11.20
C PHE A 68 -18.99 4.10 10.13
N HIS A 69 -18.52 4.94 9.20
CA HIS A 69 -17.64 4.50 8.13
C HIS A 69 -16.33 3.93 8.69
N TYR A 70 -15.73 4.62 9.65
CA TYR A 70 -14.48 4.18 10.28
C TYR A 70 -14.66 2.85 11.02
N HIS A 71 -15.74 2.69 11.80
CA HIS A 71 -16.04 1.43 12.45
C HIS A 71 -16.36 0.29 11.47
N ALA A 72 -16.99 0.58 10.34
CA ALA A 72 -17.32 -0.42 9.32
C ALA A 72 -16.07 -0.99 8.62
N GLN A 73 -14.92 -0.31 8.71
CA GLN A 73 -13.64 -0.74 8.15
C GLN A 73 -12.83 -1.63 9.10
N MET A 74 -13.32 -1.91 10.31
CA MET A 74 -12.60 -2.77 11.25
C MET A 74 -12.42 -4.20 10.68
N PRO A 75 -11.25 -4.83 10.86
CA PRO A 75 -10.97 -6.17 10.32
C PRO A 75 -11.78 -7.27 11.03
N ALA A 76 -12.19 -7.02 12.27
CA ALA A 76 -12.95 -7.96 13.09
C ALA A 76 -14.02 -7.21 13.90
N PHE A 77 -15.15 -7.88 14.12
CA PHE A 77 -16.29 -7.34 14.86
C PHE A 77 -16.61 -8.21 16.07
N ASN A 78 -16.78 -7.55 17.20
CA ASN A 78 -17.43 -8.11 18.39
C ASN A 78 -18.72 -7.34 18.67
N GLU A 79 -19.54 -7.80 19.61
CA GLU A 79 -20.82 -7.12 19.93
C GLU A 79 -20.62 -5.66 20.37
N HIS A 80 -19.47 -5.32 20.96
CA HIS A 80 -19.15 -3.93 21.30
C HIS A 80 -18.91 -3.06 20.05
N ALA A 81 -18.21 -3.58 19.04
CA ALA A 81 -18.01 -2.90 17.76
C ALA A 81 -19.34 -2.74 17.00
N LEU A 82 -20.20 -3.77 17.01
CA LEU A 82 -21.54 -3.69 16.43
C LEU A 82 -22.42 -2.66 17.16
N ALA A 83 -22.31 -2.56 18.48
CA ALA A 83 -23.00 -1.52 19.25
C ALA A 83 -22.51 -0.12 18.86
N LYS A 84 -21.20 0.08 18.67
CA LYS A 84 -20.65 1.37 18.18
C LYS A 84 -21.18 1.75 16.80
N LEU A 85 -21.27 0.79 15.86
CA LEU A 85 -21.88 1.02 14.55
C LEU A 85 -23.33 1.50 14.66
N ASN A 86 -24.16 0.84 15.46
CA ASN A 86 -25.55 1.26 15.65
C ASN A 86 -25.62 2.66 16.29
N THR A 87 -24.84 2.91 17.33
CA THR A 87 -24.79 4.22 17.99
C THR A 87 -24.38 5.34 17.03
N ALA A 88 -23.39 5.09 16.17
CA ALA A 88 -22.95 6.05 15.16
C ALA A 88 -24.06 6.33 14.13
N LEU A 89 -24.76 5.29 13.67
CA LEU A 89 -25.89 5.41 12.75
C LEU A 89 -27.08 6.16 13.39
N ASP A 90 -27.38 5.89 14.66
CA ASP A 90 -28.41 6.57 15.43
C ASP A 90 -28.07 8.05 15.64
N ALA A 91 -26.80 8.36 15.91
CA ALA A 91 -26.31 9.74 16.02
C ALA A 91 -26.50 10.50 14.70
N PHE A 92 -26.19 9.87 13.56
CA PHE A 92 -26.49 10.45 12.24
C PHE A 92 -27.99 10.66 12.05
N HIS A 93 -28.83 9.64 12.30
CA HIS A 93 -30.27 9.75 12.10
C HIS A 93 -30.96 10.77 13.00
N THR A 94 -30.47 10.96 14.22
CA THR A 94 -30.96 11.97 15.17
C THR A 94 -30.70 13.38 14.65
N HIS A 95 -29.53 13.61 14.03
CA HIS A 95 -29.08 14.95 13.67
C HIS A 95 -29.18 15.27 12.16
N LYS A 96 -29.50 14.31 11.29
CA LYS A 96 -29.51 14.49 9.82
C LYS A 96 -30.41 15.62 9.34
N HIS A 97 -31.48 15.97 10.07
CA HIS A 97 -32.35 17.09 9.73
C HIS A 97 -31.61 18.44 9.75
N ALA A 98 -30.56 18.59 10.56
CA ALA A 98 -29.72 19.79 10.56
C ALA A 98 -29.00 19.99 9.22
N VAL A 99 -28.63 18.91 8.54
CA VAL A 99 -28.00 18.94 7.20
C VAL A 99 -28.98 19.42 6.13
N LEU A 100 -30.27 19.09 6.26
CA LEU A 100 -31.32 19.61 5.38
C LEU A 100 -31.55 21.10 5.65
N ALA A 101 -31.65 21.47 6.92
CA ALA A 101 -31.94 22.84 7.35
C ALA A 101 -30.86 23.85 6.91
N THR A 102 -29.60 23.43 6.84
CA THR A 102 -28.49 24.27 6.37
C THR A 102 -28.33 24.29 4.86
N GLY A 103 -29.21 23.63 4.10
CA GLY A 103 -29.07 23.51 2.64
C GLY A 103 -27.86 22.67 2.22
N GLY A 104 -27.33 21.83 3.11
CA GLY A 104 -26.28 20.86 2.78
C GLY A 104 -26.77 19.76 1.83
N ARG A 105 -28.08 19.61 1.67
CA ARG A 105 -28.72 18.65 0.77
C ARG A 105 -30.11 19.13 0.34
N SER A 106 -30.60 18.62 -0.79
CA SER A 106 -32.02 18.72 -1.19
C SER A 106 -32.93 18.05 -0.15
N GLU A 107 -34.25 18.14 -0.31
CA GLU A 107 -35.32 17.89 0.67
C GLU A 107 -35.29 16.51 1.38
N HIS A 108 -34.48 15.55 0.94
CA HIS A 108 -34.47 14.19 1.45
C HIS A 108 -33.12 13.42 1.35
N PHE A 109 -33.02 12.34 2.12
CA PHE A 109 -31.88 11.41 2.17
C PHE A 109 -32.09 10.09 1.39
N HIS A 110 -32.77 10.12 0.25
CA HIS A 110 -32.88 8.96 -0.65
C HIS A 110 -31.55 8.68 -1.38
N ILE A 111 -30.52 8.27 -0.63
CA ILE A 111 -29.26 7.75 -1.19
C ILE A 111 -29.24 6.26 -0.92
N PRO A 112 -29.17 5.41 -1.96
CA PRO A 112 -29.06 3.96 -1.78
C PRO A 112 -27.92 3.56 -0.83
N LYS A 113 -26.79 4.27 -0.85
CA LYS A 113 -25.67 4.04 0.07
C LYS A 113 -26.01 4.31 1.53
N LEU A 114 -26.79 5.34 1.85
CA LEU A 114 -27.21 5.63 3.24
C LEU A 114 -28.28 4.65 3.71
N GLU A 115 -29.16 4.22 2.81
CA GLU A 115 -30.15 3.19 3.10
C GLU A 115 -29.47 1.85 3.40
N LEU A 116 -28.46 1.48 2.59
CA LEU A 116 -27.65 0.28 2.81
C LEU A 116 -27.01 0.23 4.20
N MET A 117 -26.62 1.37 4.78
CA MET A 117 -26.02 1.43 6.12
C MET A 117 -26.91 0.81 7.21
N GLN A 118 -28.23 0.88 7.06
CA GLN A 118 -29.20 0.27 7.99
C GLN A 118 -29.08 -1.25 8.04
N HIS A 119 -28.56 -1.85 6.98
CA HIS A 119 -28.42 -3.30 6.86
C HIS A 119 -27.01 -3.79 7.18
N ILE A 120 -26.00 -2.92 7.28
CA ILE A 120 -24.60 -3.32 7.47
C ILE A 120 -24.42 -4.18 8.72
N VAL A 121 -24.99 -3.79 9.87
CA VAL A 121 -24.84 -4.57 11.11
C VAL A 121 -25.46 -5.96 10.98
N ALA A 122 -26.62 -6.08 10.32
CA ALA A 122 -27.25 -7.37 10.05
C ALA A 122 -26.38 -8.21 9.10
N SER A 123 -25.88 -7.60 8.03
CA SER A 123 -24.97 -8.23 7.07
C SER A 123 -23.69 -8.73 7.74
N ILE A 124 -23.11 -7.96 8.66
CA ILE A 124 -21.89 -8.37 9.38
C ILE A 124 -22.14 -9.63 10.21
N ARG A 125 -23.30 -9.74 10.86
CA ARG A 125 -23.66 -10.94 11.63
C ARG A 125 -23.83 -12.18 10.76
N THR A 126 -24.32 -12.01 9.53
CA THR A 126 -24.60 -13.13 8.62
C THR A 126 -23.42 -13.52 7.73
N LEU A 127 -22.63 -12.53 7.29
CA LEU A 127 -21.62 -12.67 6.23
C LEU A 127 -20.20 -12.36 6.70
N GLY A 128 -20.02 -11.91 7.95
CA GLY A 128 -18.73 -11.48 8.46
C GLY A 128 -18.36 -10.04 8.09
N ALA A 129 -17.09 -9.67 8.31
CA ALA A 129 -16.61 -8.30 8.13
C ALA A 129 -16.78 -7.81 6.67
N PRO A 130 -17.20 -6.55 6.43
CA PRO A 130 -17.44 -6.04 5.08
C PRO A 130 -16.18 -6.02 4.21
N MET A 131 -15.01 -5.86 4.84
CA MET A 131 -13.71 -5.78 4.17
C MET A 131 -13.38 -7.03 3.34
N GLN A 132 -13.89 -8.20 3.73
CA GLN A 132 -13.73 -9.44 2.97
C GLN A 132 -14.37 -9.37 1.58
N TRP A 133 -15.39 -8.51 1.42
CA TRP A 133 -16.18 -8.37 0.20
C TRP A 133 -15.84 -7.09 -0.56
N SER A 134 -14.75 -6.41 -0.20
CA SER A 134 -14.30 -5.22 -0.92
C SER A 134 -13.78 -5.57 -2.32
N ALA A 135 -14.06 -4.70 -3.28
CA ALA A 135 -13.46 -4.76 -4.60
C ALA A 135 -11.99 -4.34 -4.61
N ASP A 136 -11.48 -3.72 -3.54
CA ASP A 136 -10.11 -3.20 -3.46
C ASP A 136 -9.07 -4.29 -3.75
N VAL A 137 -9.28 -5.51 -3.24
CA VAL A 137 -8.37 -6.63 -3.48
C VAL A 137 -8.32 -6.99 -4.96
N THR A 138 -9.48 -7.04 -5.62
CA THR A 138 -9.56 -7.34 -7.06
C THR A 138 -9.06 -6.19 -7.93
N GLU A 139 -9.29 -4.94 -7.52
CA GLU A 139 -8.78 -3.76 -8.21
C GLU A 139 -7.25 -3.70 -8.12
N HIS A 140 -6.70 -3.93 -6.92
CA HIS A 140 -5.26 -4.00 -6.70
C HIS A 140 -4.63 -5.13 -7.50
N ALA A 141 -5.22 -6.34 -7.48
CA ALA A 141 -4.78 -7.45 -8.33
C ALA A 141 -4.82 -7.09 -9.82
N HIS A 142 -5.85 -6.38 -10.28
CA HIS A 142 -5.89 -5.95 -11.67
C HIS A 142 -4.82 -4.88 -11.98
N VAL A 143 -4.41 -4.06 -11.02
CA VAL A 143 -3.26 -3.16 -11.20
C VAL A 143 -1.95 -3.96 -11.27
N THR A 144 -1.68 -4.82 -10.29
CA THR A 144 -0.40 -5.54 -10.17
C THR A 144 -0.24 -6.62 -11.22
N GLU A 145 -1.28 -7.40 -11.47
CA GLU A 145 -1.19 -8.60 -12.32
C GLU A 145 -1.46 -8.29 -13.79
N ILE A 146 -2.12 -7.17 -14.10
CA ILE A 146 -2.62 -6.88 -15.46
C ILE A 146 -2.10 -5.54 -15.98
N LYS A 147 -2.34 -4.42 -15.27
CA LYS A 147 -1.91 -3.09 -15.76
C LYS A 147 -0.40 -2.91 -15.74
N ASN A 148 0.28 -3.22 -14.64
CA ASN A 148 1.72 -3.02 -14.53
C ASN A 148 2.50 -3.87 -15.57
N PRO A 149 2.20 -5.17 -15.74
CA PRO A 149 2.86 -6.00 -16.75
C PRO A 149 2.59 -5.51 -18.16
N ALA A 150 1.36 -5.10 -18.45
CA ALA A 150 1.00 -4.53 -19.75
C ALA A 150 1.76 -3.24 -20.06
N CYS A 151 1.93 -2.35 -19.08
CA CYS A 151 2.69 -1.11 -19.22
C CYS A 151 4.19 -1.35 -19.38
N ALA A 152 4.72 -2.46 -18.84
CA ALA A 152 6.12 -2.85 -19.02
C ALA A 152 6.41 -3.46 -20.40
N GLY A 153 5.37 -3.89 -21.12
CA GLY A 153 5.46 -4.48 -22.44
C GLY A 153 5.48 -3.48 -23.60
N ASN A 154 5.42 -3.99 -24.83
CA ASN A 154 5.38 -3.16 -26.05
C ASN A 154 3.94 -3.00 -26.61
N ASN A 155 2.93 -3.32 -25.80
CA ASN A 155 1.51 -3.28 -26.13
C ASN A 155 1.09 -4.15 -27.34
N GLN A 156 1.87 -5.19 -27.66
CA GLN A 156 1.53 -6.23 -28.63
C GLN A 156 1.32 -7.57 -27.92
N ASN A 157 0.47 -8.45 -28.45
CA ASN A 157 0.23 -9.77 -27.88
C ASN A 157 0.04 -9.75 -26.34
N TYR A 158 -0.90 -8.92 -25.90
CA TYR A 158 -1.14 -8.52 -24.51
C TYR A 158 -1.08 -9.70 -23.51
N TYR A 159 -1.86 -10.75 -23.77
CA TYR A 159 -1.96 -11.89 -22.85
C TYR A 159 -0.64 -12.64 -22.68
N ALA A 160 0.12 -12.83 -23.76
CA ALA A 160 1.40 -13.54 -23.70
C ALA A 160 2.46 -12.72 -22.93
N GLN A 161 2.47 -11.40 -23.10
CA GLN A 161 3.41 -10.52 -22.39
C GLN A 161 3.11 -10.42 -20.91
N VAL A 162 1.83 -10.29 -20.55
CA VAL A 162 1.40 -10.32 -19.14
C VAL A 162 1.81 -11.66 -18.51
N ALA A 163 1.48 -12.79 -19.13
CA ALA A 163 1.84 -14.11 -18.61
C ALA A 163 3.36 -14.29 -18.43
N HIS A 164 4.16 -13.89 -19.42
CA HIS A 164 5.62 -13.97 -19.33
C HIS A 164 6.19 -13.06 -18.22
N HIS A 165 5.65 -11.86 -18.07
CA HIS A 165 6.07 -10.95 -17.01
C HIS A 165 5.77 -11.54 -15.62
N LEU A 166 4.58 -12.13 -15.45
CA LEU A 166 4.21 -12.79 -14.20
C LEU A 166 5.12 -13.99 -13.90
N ASP A 167 5.43 -14.84 -14.89
CA ASP A 167 6.36 -15.96 -14.73
C ASP A 167 7.76 -15.48 -14.29
N CYS A 168 8.28 -14.45 -14.94
CA CYS A 168 9.57 -13.85 -14.56
C CYS A 168 9.52 -13.26 -13.14
N SER A 169 8.45 -12.56 -12.78
CA SER A 169 8.27 -11.99 -11.44
C SER A 169 8.22 -13.06 -10.36
N GLU A 170 7.49 -14.15 -10.60
CA GLU A 170 7.39 -15.29 -9.69
C GLU A 170 8.75 -15.98 -9.50
N ARG A 171 9.50 -16.19 -10.60
CA ARG A 171 10.84 -16.78 -10.55
C ARG A 171 11.83 -15.92 -9.77
N CYS A 172 11.82 -14.60 -9.98
CA CYS A 172 12.63 -13.67 -9.21
C CYS A 172 12.27 -13.71 -7.72
N PHE A 173 10.97 -13.65 -7.39
CA PHE A 173 10.51 -13.72 -6.01
C PHE A 173 10.95 -15.02 -5.31
N ASN A 174 10.77 -16.17 -5.96
CA ASN A 174 11.16 -17.46 -5.41
C ASN A 174 12.68 -17.58 -5.22
N PHE A 175 13.46 -17.00 -6.13
CA PHE A 175 14.91 -16.93 -5.98
C PHE A 175 15.30 -16.07 -4.77
N ASP A 176 14.74 -14.86 -4.66
CA ASP A 176 15.01 -13.95 -3.54
C ASP A 176 14.64 -14.59 -2.19
N LEU A 177 13.49 -15.26 -2.12
CA LEU A 177 13.04 -15.98 -0.93
C LEU A 177 13.99 -17.12 -0.56
N ALA A 178 14.40 -17.95 -1.54
CA ALA A 178 15.34 -19.04 -1.29
C ALA A 178 16.70 -18.53 -0.81
N THR A 179 17.19 -17.42 -1.37
CA THR A 179 18.44 -16.79 -0.95
C THR A 179 18.35 -16.25 0.47
N GLN A 180 17.23 -15.61 0.85
CA GLN A 180 17.01 -15.14 2.23
C GLN A 180 17.02 -16.29 3.25
N ILE A 181 16.32 -17.39 2.95
CA ILE A 181 16.29 -18.58 3.81
C ILE A 181 17.69 -19.18 3.96
N SER A 182 18.47 -19.26 2.88
CA SER A 182 19.84 -19.76 2.94
C SER A 182 20.73 -18.89 3.83
N HIS A 183 20.64 -17.56 3.70
CA HIS A 183 21.42 -16.64 4.53
C HIS A 183 21.06 -16.71 6.01
N ALA A 184 19.79 -16.93 6.35
CA ALA A 184 19.37 -17.10 7.75
C ALA A 184 19.89 -18.40 8.38
N ASN A 185 20.04 -19.47 7.59
CA ASN A 185 20.57 -20.74 8.09
C ASN A 185 22.10 -20.72 8.25
N ASP A 186 22.82 -19.94 7.44
CA ASP A 186 24.28 -19.81 7.53
C ASP A 186 24.73 -18.96 8.73
N SER A 187 23.87 -18.05 9.24
CA SER A 187 24.15 -17.23 10.44
C SER A 187 24.05 -17.97 11.78
N ASP A 188 23.55 -19.22 11.80
CA ASP A 188 23.36 -20.01 13.03
C ASP A 188 24.62 -20.80 13.45
N SER A 189 25.80 -20.47 12.89
CA SER A 189 27.00 -21.30 13.02
C SER A 189 28.33 -20.58 13.32
N ASP A 190 28.34 -19.40 13.96
CA ASP A 190 29.57 -18.92 14.60
C ASP A 190 29.34 -18.04 15.85
N ASP A 191 30.34 -18.11 16.72
CA ASP A 191 30.34 -17.89 18.18
C ASP A 191 29.97 -16.50 18.74
N ASN A 192 29.50 -16.57 19.99
CA ASN A 192 29.56 -15.61 21.11
C ASN A 192 30.43 -14.35 20.90
N ASP A 193 29.85 -13.16 21.13
CA ASP A 193 30.45 -12.15 22.01
C ASP A 193 29.42 -11.11 22.48
N ASP A 194 29.35 -10.93 23.80
CA ASP A 194 28.53 -9.94 24.50
C ASP A 194 29.01 -8.50 24.19
N GLN A 195 28.13 -7.64 23.69
CA GLN A 195 28.25 -6.21 23.94
C GLN A 195 26.92 -5.46 23.82
N ASP A 196 26.44 -4.99 24.98
CA ASP A 196 25.34 -4.04 25.13
C ASP A 196 25.59 -2.76 24.32
N HIS A 197 24.65 -2.34 23.46
CA HIS A 197 24.40 -0.91 23.21
C HIS A 197 22.98 -0.63 22.69
N GLU A 198 22.46 0.51 23.17
CA GLU A 198 21.08 1.00 23.02
C GLU A 198 20.66 1.33 21.58
N LEU A 199 19.35 1.29 21.39
CA LEU A 199 18.57 1.50 20.18
C LEU A 199 18.68 2.93 19.61
N ASP A 200 18.73 3.04 18.29
CA ASP A 200 18.13 4.15 17.56
C ASP A 200 17.25 3.58 16.43
N GLU A 201 15.94 3.85 16.51
CA GLU A 201 14.98 3.60 15.43
C GLU A 201 15.20 4.61 14.29
N GLU A 202 15.64 4.15 13.12
CA GLU A 202 15.32 4.82 11.87
C GLU A 202 14.76 3.85 10.83
N GLY A 203 13.59 4.23 10.31
CA GLY A 203 12.76 3.43 9.44
C GLY A 203 13.44 3.02 8.14
N SER A 204 13.11 1.80 7.71
CA SER A 204 13.29 1.36 6.33
C SER A 204 12.11 0.48 5.95
N HIS A 205 11.01 1.14 5.60
CA HIS A 205 9.94 0.56 4.78
C HIS A 205 10.52 0.27 3.38
N SER A 206 11.21 -0.86 3.24
CA SER A 206 11.63 -1.35 1.93
C SER A 206 10.50 -2.17 1.32
N LEU A 207 10.07 -1.72 0.15
CA LEU A 207 8.94 -2.16 -0.65
C LEU A 207 8.91 -3.68 -0.87
N LEU A 208 8.18 -4.40 -0.01
CA LEU A 208 7.71 -5.75 -0.33
C LEU A 208 6.61 -5.65 -1.38
N SER A 209 6.78 -6.41 -2.45
CA SER A 209 5.83 -6.54 -3.55
C SER A 209 4.47 -7.03 -3.02
N TYR A 210 3.52 -6.11 -2.89
CA TYR A 210 2.15 -6.41 -2.49
C TYR A 210 1.41 -7.10 -3.65
N SER A 211 1.41 -8.44 -3.69
CA SER A 211 0.38 -9.22 -4.39
C SER A 211 -0.54 -9.91 -3.35
N PRO A 212 -1.86 -9.98 -3.56
CA PRO A 212 -2.81 -10.53 -2.58
C PRO A 212 -2.54 -11.99 -2.18
N THR A 213 -1.89 -12.77 -3.05
CA THR A 213 -1.47 -14.16 -2.80
C THR A 213 -0.29 -14.26 -1.82
N HIS A 214 0.50 -13.19 -1.64
CA HIS A 214 1.68 -13.20 -0.77
C HIS A 214 1.36 -13.05 0.73
N LYS A 215 0.14 -12.61 1.12
CA LYS A 215 -0.24 -12.46 2.53
C LYS A 215 -0.10 -13.74 3.36
N VAL A 216 -0.40 -14.90 2.76
CA VAL A 216 -0.34 -16.20 3.47
C VAL A 216 1.10 -16.62 3.74
N ILE A 217 2.04 -16.19 2.90
CA ILE A 217 3.47 -16.53 3.04
C ILE A 217 4.15 -15.50 3.94
N ASP A 218 3.84 -14.20 3.77
CA ASP A 218 4.40 -13.09 4.57
C ASP A 218 4.15 -13.26 6.07
N GLU A 219 2.99 -13.77 6.49
CA GLU A 219 2.69 -14.01 7.90
C GLU A 219 3.62 -15.09 8.51
N VAL A 220 4.02 -16.08 7.71
CA VAL A 220 4.96 -17.14 8.09
C VAL A 220 6.40 -16.60 8.09
N THR A 221 6.78 -15.76 7.12
CA THR A 221 8.11 -15.11 7.09
C THR A 221 8.29 -14.11 8.22
N HIS A 222 7.25 -13.34 8.58
CA HIS A 222 7.28 -12.42 9.71
C HIS A 222 7.51 -13.13 11.04
N THR A 223 6.87 -14.28 11.27
CA THR A 223 7.11 -15.08 12.49
C THR A 223 8.53 -15.65 12.60
N ILE A 224 9.22 -15.83 11.48
CA ILE A 224 10.61 -16.31 11.45
C ILE A 224 11.59 -15.13 11.61
N ALA A 225 11.24 -13.94 11.14
CA ALA A 225 12.09 -12.74 11.16
C ALA A 225 12.13 -11.99 12.52
N HIS A 226 11.32 -12.37 13.52
CA HIS A 226 11.25 -11.68 14.83
C HIS A 226 12.22 -12.23 15.90
N SER A 227 13.27 -12.96 15.51
CA SER A 227 14.40 -13.28 16.41
C SER A 227 15.44 -12.14 16.38
N PRO A 228 16.09 -11.75 17.51
CA PRO A 228 16.74 -10.44 17.63
C PRO A 228 18.20 -10.38 17.14
N LEU A 229 18.58 -9.17 16.69
CA LEU A 229 19.91 -8.55 16.48
C LEU A 229 20.50 -8.53 15.03
N PRO A 230 21.40 -7.56 14.70
CA PRO A 230 21.17 -6.56 13.66
C PRO A 230 22.41 -6.35 12.75
N ASP A 231 22.28 -6.50 11.44
CA ASP A 231 23.39 -6.10 10.55
C ASP A 231 22.90 -5.45 9.26
N PRO A 232 23.69 -4.52 8.70
CA PRO A 232 23.22 -3.54 7.71
C PRO A 232 22.78 -4.20 6.39
N PRO A 233 21.88 -3.56 5.63
CA PRO A 233 21.29 -4.16 4.44
C PRO A 233 22.36 -4.35 3.35
N LYS A 234 22.80 -5.60 3.14
CA LYS A 234 23.61 -5.95 1.96
C LYS A 234 22.72 -5.85 0.73
N LEU A 235 23.09 -4.95 -0.19
CA LEU A 235 22.39 -4.72 -1.45
C LEU A 235 22.41 -5.99 -2.33
N LEU A 236 21.22 -6.35 -2.81
CA LEU A 236 20.77 -7.66 -3.35
C LEU A 236 21.50 -8.26 -4.57
N CYS A 237 22.64 -7.74 -5.02
CA CYS A 237 23.23 -8.18 -6.31
C CYS A 237 24.75 -8.34 -6.29
N THR A 238 25.35 -8.76 -5.18
CA THR A 238 26.81 -8.94 -5.08
C THR A 238 27.18 -10.41 -4.93
N PHE A 239 27.89 -10.96 -5.92
CA PHE A 239 28.53 -12.28 -5.84
C PHE A 239 29.99 -12.09 -5.46
N ALA A 240 30.49 -12.77 -4.42
CA ALA A 240 31.90 -12.70 -4.04
C ALA A 240 32.52 -14.09 -3.98
N SER A 241 33.69 -14.24 -4.59
CA SER A 241 34.66 -15.32 -4.33
C SER A 241 35.92 -14.69 -3.71
N GLY A 242 36.77 -15.49 -3.07
CA GLY A 242 37.88 -15.04 -2.21
C GLY A 242 38.88 -14.06 -2.85
N THR A 243 38.82 -13.83 -4.17
CA THR A 243 39.64 -12.87 -4.90
C THR A 243 38.86 -11.87 -5.75
N THR A 244 37.53 -11.97 -5.87
CA THR A 244 36.75 -11.10 -6.77
C THR A 244 35.28 -11.00 -6.34
N ALA A 245 34.73 -9.78 -6.36
CA ALA A 245 33.32 -9.52 -6.18
C ALA A 245 32.70 -8.90 -7.44
N VAL A 246 31.54 -9.39 -7.87
CA VAL A 246 30.77 -8.93 -9.01
C VAL A 246 29.45 -8.37 -8.52
N HIS A 247 29.19 -7.10 -8.79
CA HIS A 247 27.94 -6.42 -8.45
C HIS A 247 27.12 -6.16 -9.73
N LEU A 248 25.90 -6.71 -9.82
CA LEU A 248 24.99 -6.48 -10.94
C LEU A 248 24.04 -5.32 -10.64
N ALA A 249 24.19 -4.19 -11.34
CA ALA A 249 23.28 -3.06 -11.22
C ALA A 249 22.11 -3.19 -12.21
N THR A 250 20.87 -3.09 -11.71
CA THR A 250 19.62 -3.23 -12.49
C THR A 250 19.41 -2.12 -13.52
N LYS A 251 20.19 -1.03 -13.47
CA LYS A 251 20.29 0.02 -14.50
C LYS A 251 21.76 0.41 -14.70
N PRO A 252 22.44 -0.08 -15.75
CA PRO A 252 23.82 0.30 -15.97
C PRO A 252 23.89 1.77 -16.42
N ALA A 253 24.64 2.59 -15.69
CA ALA A 253 24.93 3.97 -16.08
C ALA A 253 25.82 4.06 -17.34
N LEU A 254 26.40 2.93 -17.77
CA LEU A 254 27.32 2.84 -18.88
C LEU A 254 26.98 1.60 -19.74
N TRP A 255 26.73 1.80 -21.02
CA TRP A 255 26.64 0.70 -21.99
C TRP A 255 28.01 0.54 -22.65
N MET A 256 28.70 -0.55 -22.35
CA MET A 256 30.01 -0.84 -22.92
C MET A 256 30.09 -2.31 -23.34
N MET A 257 30.80 -2.58 -24.44
CA MET A 257 30.98 -3.94 -24.94
C MET A 257 31.84 -4.75 -23.96
N ILE A 258 31.53 -6.03 -23.77
CA ILE A 258 32.24 -6.92 -22.81
C ILE A 258 33.76 -6.89 -23.05
N ASN A 259 34.19 -6.92 -24.32
CA ASN A 259 35.61 -6.88 -24.70
C ASN A 259 36.30 -5.57 -24.29
N GLU A 260 35.59 -4.43 -24.34
CA GLU A 260 36.12 -3.14 -23.90
C GLU A 260 36.25 -3.10 -22.37
N GLY A 261 35.29 -3.68 -21.64
CA GLY A 261 35.35 -3.80 -20.18
C GLY A 261 36.50 -4.69 -19.69
N VAL A 262 36.72 -5.84 -20.35
CA VAL A 262 37.84 -6.75 -20.06
C VAL A 262 39.18 -6.04 -20.15
N MET A 263 39.37 -5.25 -21.21
CA MET A 263 40.61 -4.52 -21.46
C MET A 263 40.79 -3.33 -20.51
N LEU A 264 39.73 -2.57 -20.25
CA LEU A 264 39.77 -1.38 -19.40
C LEU A 264 40.09 -1.74 -17.95
N TYR A 265 39.49 -2.82 -17.44
CA TYR A 265 39.64 -3.25 -16.05
C TYR A 265 40.64 -4.39 -15.84
N LYS A 266 41.29 -4.86 -16.91
CA LYS A 266 42.29 -5.96 -16.89
C LYS A 266 41.74 -7.24 -16.24
N LEU A 267 40.54 -7.66 -16.65
CA LEU A 267 39.84 -8.84 -16.13
C LEU A 267 39.82 -9.96 -17.18
N PRO A 268 40.93 -10.70 -17.38
CA PRO A 268 41.03 -11.71 -18.46
C PRO A 268 40.06 -12.89 -18.29
N ASP A 269 39.62 -13.14 -17.05
CA ASP A 269 38.77 -14.29 -16.71
C ASP A 269 37.27 -14.02 -16.86
N LEU A 270 36.88 -12.79 -17.26
CA LEU A 270 35.48 -12.39 -17.39
C LEU A 270 34.77 -13.11 -18.55
N HIS A 271 35.48 -13.37 -19.66
CA HIS A 271 34.91 -14.08 -20.83
C HIS A 271 34.53 -15.53 -20.48
N PRO A 272 35.45 -16.33 -19.88
CA PRO A 272 35.10 -17.66 -19.37
C PRO A 272 33.96 -17.64 -18.35
N ALA A 273 33.93 -16.67 -17.43
CA ALA A 273 32.92 -16.61 -16.37
C ALA A 273 31.48 -16.38 -16.90
N ILE A 274 31.32 -15.55 -17.94
CA ILE A 274 30.01 -15.27 -18.58
C ILE A 274 29.55 -16.47 -19.44
N LEU A 275 30.48 -17.22 -20.04
CA LEU A 275 30.19 -18.43 -20.81
C LEU A 275 29.74 -19.59 -19.92
N ILE A 276 30.34 -19.75 -18.74
CA ILE A 276 29.97 -20.80 -17.77
C ILE A 276 28.53 -20.58 -17.25
N THR A 277 28.11 -19.33 -17.05
CA THR A 277 26.73 -19.03 -16.64
C THR A 277 25.70 -19.33 -17.73
N SER A 278 26.05 -19.29 -19.01
CA SER A 278 25.16 -19.74 -20.10
C SER A 278 25.12 -21.27 -20.26
N ILE A 279 26.21 -21.98 -19.91
CA ILE A 279 26.28 -23.44 -20.03
C ILE A 279 25.52 -24.13 -18.88
N ILE A 280 25.50 -23.54 -17.68
CA ILE A 280 24.78 -24.11 -16.52
C ILE A 280 23.25 -24.00 -16.67
N VAL A 281 22.72 -23.12 -17.54
CA VAL A 281 21.27 -22.98 -17.79
C VAL A 281 20.74 -23.94 -18.87
N GLN A 282 21.60 -24.72 -19.53
CA GLN A 282 21.19 -25.64 -20.62
C GLN A 282 21.48 -27.12 -20.37
N GLY A 283 21.68 -27.52 -19.11
CA GLY A 283 21.92 -28.92 -18.74
C GLY A 283 21.19 -29.32 -17.46
N GLU A 284 19.87 -29.44 -17.54
CA GLU A 284 19.02 -30.57 -17.06
C GLU A 284 17.54 -30.27 -17.34
#